data_AF-X1QUT8-F1
#
_entry.id   AF-X1QUT8-F1
#
_cell.length_a   1.000
_cell.length_b   1.000
_cell.length_c   1.000
_cell.angle_alpha   90.00
_cell.angle_beta   90.00
_cell.angle_gamma   90.00
#
_symmetry.space_group_name_H-M   'P 1'
#
loop_
_entity.id
_entity.type
_entity.pdbx_description
1 polymer ?
#
loop_
_entity_poly.entity_id
_entity_poly.type
_entity_poly.pdbx_seq_one_letter_code
_entity_poly.pdbx_strand_id
1 'polypeptide(L)'
;MERSARHFLTIKAARELRKEVEQAGLENLKILAEAGTSIVGTYLQSCSPSEKAQYRRDLNALSQMGITPDMVLSELARQMPEVAPIMEGKEGYKRGEVEKLEAFVREEAK
;
A
#
# COMPACT_ATOMS: atom_id res chain seq x y z
N MET A 1 8.99 -9.64 22.20
CA MET A 1 7.94 -10.29 21.39
C MET A 1 7.27 -9.33 20.42
N GLU A 2 6.88 -8.11 20.82
CA GLU A 2 6.23 -7.12 19.93
C GLU A 2 7.01 -6.82 18.65
N ARG A 3 8.34 -6.69 18.71
CA ARG A 3 9.19 -6.45 17.52
C ARG A 3 9.06 -7.57 16.46
N SER A 4 8.88 -8.81 16.91
CA SER A 4 8.70 -9.97 16.03
C SER A 4 7.29 -10.02 15.44
N ALA A 5 6.26 -9.68 16.23
CA ALA A 5 4.87 -9.60 15.76
C ALA A 5 4.69 -8.49 14.72
N ARG A 6 5.25 -7.30 14.99
CA ARG A 6 5.22 -6.16 14.06
C ARG A 6 5.88 -6.50 12.72
N HIS A 7 7.07 -7.12 12.78
CA HIS A 7 7.79 -7.52 11.59
C HIS A 7 7.02 -8.58 10.78
N PHE A 8 6.47 -9.59 11.45
CA PHE A 8 5.64 -10.61 10.81
C PHE A 8 4.40 -10.02 10.13
N LEU A 9 3.69 -9.11 10.80
CA LEU A 9 2.52 -8.43 10.25
C LEU A 9 2.87 -7.53 9.06
N THR A 10 4.03 -6.86 9.10
CA THR A 10 4.54 -6.07 7.96
C THR A 10 4.78 -6.96 6.74
N ILE A 11 5.45 -8.11 6.94
CA ILE A 11 5.68 -9.11 5.88
C ILE A 11 4.35 -9.61 5.32
N LYS A 12 3.39 -9.94 6.19
CA LYS A 12 2.08 -10.45 5.80
C LYS A 12 1.30 -9.40 4.98
N ALA A 13 1.25 -8.15 5.43
CA ALA A 13 0.57 -7.07 4.73
C ALA A 13 1.16 -6.83 3.34
N ALA A 14 2.50 -6.79 3.23
CA ALA A 14 3.19 -6.68 1.95
C ALA A 14 2.89 -7.87 1.01
N ARG A 15 2.75 -9.08 1.57
CA ARG A 15 2.42 -10.27 0.79
C ARG A 15 1.00 -10.23 0.22
N GLU A 16 0.03 -9.67 0.95
CA GLU A 16 -1.33 -9.50 0.42
C GLU A 16 -1.35 -8.44 -0.70
N LEU A 17 -0.70 -7.28 -0.49
CA LEU A 17 -0.55 -6.27 -1.54
C LEU A 17 0.15 -6.80 -2.79
N ARG A 18 1.16 -7.66 -2.61
CA ARG A 18 1.84 -8.32 -3.73
C ARG A 18 0.86 -9.11 -4.60
N LYS A 19 -0.08 -9.85 -4.01
CA LYS A 19 -1.08 -10.60 -4.79
C LYS A 19 -1.99 -9.66 -5.59
N GLU A 20 -2.40 -8.54 -4.98
CA GLU A 20 -3.20 -7.52 -5.66
C GLU A 20 -2.44 -6.89 -6.83
N VAL A 21 -1.15 -6.61 -6.64
CA VAL A 21 -0.25 -6.12 -7.69
C VAL A 21 -0.07 -7.15 -8.81
N GLU A 22 0.13 -8.42 -8.48
CA GLU A 22 0.24 -9.51 -9.47
C GLU A 22 -1.06 -9.67 -10.27
N GLN A 23 -2.22 -9.51 -9.62
CA GLN A 23 -3.53 -9.56 -10.27
C GLN A 23 -3.79 -8.33 -11.16
N ALA A 24 -3.40 -7.14 -10.70
CA ALA A 24 -3.54 -5.89 -11.47
C ALA A 24 -2.56 -5.84 -12.67
N GLY A 25 -1.42 -6.51 -12.55
CA GLY A 25 -0.36 -6.55 -13.54
C GLY A 25 0.62 -5.39 -13.39
N LEU A 26 1.92 -5.72 -13.39
CA LEU A 26 3.03 -4.75 -13.29
C LEU A 26 2.99 -3.66 -14.36
N GLU A 27 2.58 -4.01 -15.58
CA GLU A 27 2.57 -3.07 -16.70
C GLU A 27 1.53 -1.97 -16.51
N ASN A 28 0.35 -2.33 -15.98
CA ASN A 28 -0.67 -1.35 -15.63
C ASN A 28 -0.17 -0.38 -14.55
N LEU A 29 0.57 -0.88 -13.56
CA LEU A 29 1.17 -0.04 -12.53
C LEU A 29 2.20 0.94 -13.09
N LYS A 30 3.04 0.49 -14.02
CA LYS A 30 3.99 1.38 -14.72
C LYS A 30 3.28 2.49 -15.46
N ILE A 31 2.26 2.15 -16.27
CA ILE A 31 1.48 3.13 -17.04
C ILE A 31 0.87 4.18 -16.10
N LEU A 32 0.28 3.75 -14.99
CA LEU A 32 -0.30 4.66 -14.00
C LEU A 32 0.76 5.54 -13.34
N ALA A 33 1.90 4.98 -12.93
CA ALA A 33 2.99 5.71 -12.30
C ALA A 33 3.64 6.74 -13.26
N GLU A 34 3.86 6.37 -14.52
CA GLU A 34 4.38 7.25 -15.58
C GLU A 34 3.43 8.43 -15.84
N ALA A 35 2.12 8.15 -15.90
CA ALA A 35 1.08 9.17 -16.00
C ALA A 35 0.98 10.07 -14.75
N GLY A 36 1.68 9.75 -13.66
CA GLY A 36 1.56 10.43 -12.37
C GLY A 36 0.23 10.15 -11.66
N THR A 37 -0.50 9.13 -12.11
CA THR A 37 -1.76 8.70 -11.51
C THR A 37 -1.48 7.88 -10.26
N SER A 38 -2.31 8.07 -9.23
CA SER A 38 -2.21 7.27 -8.03
C SER A 38 -2.55 5.81 -8.29
N ILE A 39 -1.66 4.89 -7.94
CA ILE A 39 -1.97 3.46 -7.95
C ILE A 39 -2.98 3.17 -6.83
N VAL A 40 -2.67 3.60 -5.60
CA VAL A 40 -3.52 3.41 -4.42
C VAL A 40 -4.90 4.02 -4.64
N GLY A 41 -4.95 5.27 -5.08
CA GLY A 41 -6.21 5.98 -5.31
C GLY A 41 -7.07 5.29 -6.36
N THR A 42 -6.47 4.86 -7.48
CA THR A 42 -7.16 4.11 -8.53
C THR A 42 -7.67 2.76 -8.03
N TYR A 43 -6.82 2.03 -7.30
CA TYR A 43 -7.19 0.75 -6.72
C TYR A 43 -8.37 0.90 -5.75
N LEU A 44 -8.26 1.82 -4.79
CA LEU A 44 -9.33 2.10 -3.84
C LEU A 44 -10.61 2.51 -4.57
N GLN A 45 -10.57 3.32 -5.62
CA GLN A 45 -11.78 3.66 -6.38
C GLN A 45 -12.47 2.44 -6.99
N SER A 46 -11.71 1.43 -7.42
CA SER A 46 -12.23 0.18 -7.99
C SER A 46 -12.82 -0.77 -6.93
N CYS A 47 -12.42 -0.65 -5.66
CA CYS A 47 -12.97 -1.45 -4.56
C CYS A 47 -14.41 -1.06 -4.22
N SER A 48 -15.23 -2.07 -3.91
CA SER A 48 -16.56 -1.90 -3.34
C SER A 48 -16.52 -1.22 -1.96
N PRO A 49 -17.65 -0.64 -1.50
CA PRO A 49 -17.73 -0.04 -0.16
C PRO A 49 -17.36 -1.02 0.97
N SER A 50 -17.74 -2.29 0.84
CA SER A 50 -17.43 -3.34 1.83
C SER A 50 -15.94 -3.66 1.88
N GLU A 51 -15.28 -3.75 0.72
CA GLU A 51 -13.83 -3.94 0.63
C GLU A 51 -13.09 -2.75 1.22
N LYS A 52 -13.49 -1.51 0.89
CA LYS A 52 -12.92 -0.30 1.49
C LYS A 52 -13.00 -0.32 3.01
N ALA A 53 -14.17 -0.66 3.57
CA ALA A 53 -14.36 -0.74 5.01
C ALA A 53 -13.50 -1.84 5.67
N GLN A 54 -13.27 -2.97 4.98
CA GLN A 54 -12.36 -4.01 5.44
C GLN A 54 -10.91 -3.53 5.42
N TYR A 55 -10.44 -3.00 4.28
CA TYR A 55 -9.09 -2.48 4.14
C TYR A 55 -8.80 -1.37 5.15
N ARG A 56 -9.77 -0.49 5.40
CA ARG A 56 -9.61 0.60 6.36
C ARG A 56 -9.45 0.07 7.79
N ARG A 57 -10.27 -0.90 8.21
CA ARG A 57 -10.13 -1.58 9.52
C ARG A 57 -8.79 -2.28 9.66
N ASP A 58 -8.36 -3.01 8.63
CA ASP A 58 -7.08 -3.74 8.65
C ASP A 58 -5.89 -2.79 8.73
N LEU A 59 -5.90 -1.71 7.93
CA LEU A 59 -4.85 -0.68 7.96
C LEU A 59 -4.85 0.10 9.28
N ASN A 60 -6.03 0.39 9.86
CA ASN A 60 -6.14 1.00 11.18
C ASN A 60 -5.52 0.12 12.27
N ALA A 61 -5.78 -1.19 12.24
CA ALA A 61 -5.18 -2.15 13.18
C ALA A 61 -3.65 -2.20 13.04
N LEU A 62 -3.14 -2.19 11.80
CA LEU A 62 -1.69 -2.12 11.53
C LEU A 62 -1.08 -0.81 12.06
N SER A 63 -1.76 0.32 11.85
CA SER A 63 -1.32 1.64 12.32
C SER A 63 -1.27 1.72 13.85
N GLN A 64 -2.26 1.16 14.56
CA GLN A 64 -2.26 1.09 16.02
C GLN A 64 -1.09 0.26 16.58
N MET A 65 -0.57 -0.70 15.80
CA MET A 65 0.62 -1.48 16.13
C MET A 65 1.94 -0.81 15.70
N GLY A 66 1.90 0.46 15.23
CA GLY A 66 3.06 1.21 14.79
C GLY A 66 3.65 0.72 13.46
N ILE A 67 2.84 0.06 12.63
CA ILE A 67 3.20 -0.31 11.25
C ILE A 67 2.72 0.80 10.33
N THR A 68 3.63 1.46 9.63
CA THR A 68 3.30 2.55 8.72
C THR A 68 3.13 2.05 7.28
N PRO A 69 2.39 2.78 6.43
CA PRO A 69 2.31 2.46 5.00
C PRO A 69 3.70 2.38 4.34
N ASP A 70 4.64 3.25 4.70
CA ASP A 70 6.02 3.19 4.18
C ASP A 70 6.74 1.88 4.55
N MET A 71 6.55 1.33 5.76
CA MET A 71 7.12 0.03 6.13
C MET A 71 6.56 -1.10 5.26
N VAL A 72 5.26 -1.08 5.00
CA VAL A 72 4.59 -2.09 4.17
C VAL A 72 5.04 -1.98 2.71
N LEU A 73 5.11 -0.76 2.16
CA LEU A 73 5.55 -0.51 0.80
C LEU A 73 7.04 -0.85 0.59
N SER A 74 7.89 -0.58 1.58
CA SER A 74 9.30 -0.95 1.53
C SER A 74 9.49 -2.47 1.61
N GLU A 75 8.66 -3.15 2.41
CA GLU A 75 8.64 -4.61 2.46
C GLU A 75 8.08 -5.22 1.16
N LEU A 76 7.09 -4.59 0.52
CA LEU A 76 6.60 -4.98 -0.80
C LEU A 76 7.71 -4.89 -1.85
N ALA A 77 8.44 -3.77 -1.89
CA ALA A 77 9.59 -3.61 -2.78
C ALA A 77 10.70 -4.66 -2.51
N ARG A 78 10.87 -5.10 -1.26
CA ARG A 78 11.79 -6.20 -0.92
C ARG A 78 11.30 -7.55 -1.44
N GLN A 79 9.99 -7.82 -1.33
CA GLN A 79 9.38 -9.08 -1.78
C GLN A 79 9.18 -9.14 -3.30
N MET A 80 9.13 -7.98 -3.96
CA MET A 80 8.87 -7.80 -5.38
C MET A 80 9.71 -6.62 -5.93
N PRO A 81 11.01 -6.85 -6.18
CA PRO A 81 11.97 -5.80 -6.57
C PRO A 81 11.59 -5.00 -7.81
N GLU A 82 10.78 -5.58 -8.70
CA GLU A 82 10.28 -4.97 -9.93
C GLU A 82 9.35 -3.78 -9.67
N VAL A 83 8.73 -3.72 -8.49
CA VAL A 83 7.87 -2.61 -8.07
C VAL A 83 8.69 -1.42 -7.57
N ALA A 84 9.89 -1.65 -7.03
CA ALA A 84 10.76 -0.60 -6.50
C ALA A 84 11.01 0.54 -7.52
N PRO A 85 11.47 0.27 -8.76
CA PRO A 85 11.70 1.33 -9.73
C PRO A 85 10.42 2.03 -10.19
N ILE A 86 9.25 1.40 -10.05
CA ILE A 86 7.95 2.03 -10.37
C ILE A 86 7.60 3.08 -9.32
N MET A 87 7.85 2.75 -8.05
CA MET A 87 7.56 3.64 -6.92
C MET A 87 8.58 4.78 -6.78
N GLU A 88 9.85 4.50 -7.11
CA GLU A 88 10.97 5.42 -6.99
C GLU A 88 11.28 6.17 -8.30
N GLY A 89 10.73 5.71 -9.43
CA GLY A 89 11.01 6.25 -10.77
C GLY A 89 10.56 7.70 -10.97
N LYS A 90 9.73 8.24 -10.07
CA LYS A 90 9.31 9.64 -10.07
C LYS A 90 9.45 10.23 -8.67
N GLU A 91 10.20 11.33 -8.59
CA GLU A 91 10.44 12.00 -7.32
C GLU A 91 9.13 12.37 -6.63
N GLY A 92 9.00 12.01 -5.35
CA GLY A 92 7.81 12.28 -4.56
C GLY A 92 6.60 11.36 -4.84
N TYR A 93 6.65 10.48 -5.84
CA TYR A 93 5.53 9.58 -6.16
C TYR A 93 5.21 8.64 -4.99
N LYS A 94 6.21 7.91 -4.48
CA LYS A 94 6.06 7.07 -3.27
C LYS A 94 5.49 7.85 -2.09
N ARG A 95 5.92 9.11 -1.89
CA ARG A 95 5.40 9.96 -0.80
C ARG A 95 3.91 10.26 -1.00
N GLY A 96 3.50 10.62 -2.22
CA GLY A 96 2.10 10.86 -2.54
C GLY A 96 1.21 9.61 -2.39
N GLU A 97 1.74 8.41 -2.66
CA GLU A 97 1.02 7.16 -2.40
C GLU A 97 0.86 6.88 -0.89
N VAL A 98 1.90 7.14 -0.09
CA VAL A 98 1.83 7.06 1.37
C VAL A 98 0.80 8.05 1.93
N GLU A 99 0.83 9.30 1.50
CA GLU A 99 -0.10 10.34 1.97
C GLU A 99 -1.56 9.97 1.68
N LYS A 100 -1.84 9.39 0.51
CA LYS A 100 -3.20 8.93 0.16
C LYS A 100 -3.63 7.75 1.01
N LEU A 101 -2.74 6.79 1.29
CA LEU A 101 -3.03 5.69 2.21
C LEU A 101 -3.31 6.22 3.62
N GLU A 102 -2.49 7.14 4.12
CA GLU A 102 -2.72 7.75 5.44
C GLU A 102 -4.04 8.52 5.49
N ALA A 103 -4.38 9.29 4.45
CA ALA A 103 -5.65 9.99 4.36
C ALA A 103 -6.83 9.01 4.35
N PHE A 104 -6.73 7.93 3.57
CA PHE A 104 -7.75 6.89 3.54
C PHE A 104 -7.98 6.25 4.91
N VAL A 105 -6.92 5.97 5.67
CA VAL A 105 -7.01 5.40 7.02
C VAL A 105 -7.64 6.39 8.01
N ARG A 106 -7.25 7.68 7.93
CA ARG A 106 -7.74 8.73 8.83
C ARG A 106 -9.20 9.11 8.62
N GLU A 107 -9.76 8.95 7.44
CA GLU A 107 -11.17 9.26 7.17
C GLU A 107 -12.17 8.40 7.97
N GLU A 108 -11.77 7.28 8.62
CA GLU A 108 -12.60 6.55 9.59
C GLU A 108 -12.62 7.18 10.99
N ALA A 109 -11.66 8.06 11.31
CA ALA A 109 -11.49 8.64 12.65
C ALA A 109 -12.35 9.90 12.90
N LYS A 110 -13.28 10.22 11.99
CA LYS A 110 -14.29 11.28 12.11
C LYS A 110 -15.68 10.66 12.12
#